data_AF-A0A8T3XGQ3-F1
#
_entry.id   AF-A0A8T3XGQ3-F1
#
_cell.length_a   1.000
_cell.length_b   1.000
_cell.length_c   1.000
_cell.angle_alpha   90.00
_cell.angle_beta   90.00
_cell.angle_gamma   90.00
#
_symmetry.space_group_name_H-M   'P 1'
#
loop_
_entity.id
_entity.type
_entity.pdbx_description
1 polymer ?
#
loop_
_entity_poly.entity_id
_entity_poly.type
_entity_poly.pdbx_seq_one_letter_code
_entity_poly.pdbx_strand_id
1 'polypeptide(L)'
;MEALLRYPWKYVNNTSNHQSITAKLVETLNATNKKDFFPETYFYLTHLINPINAYWTKLSPLSVANSNETARKLFLGQKIERLASIWFKKLPDFIVEQGKLDGAFVGIPGVVGKFDFLIGDSIIELKSKDELPKDDDEIVKLYPQDIEQLAFYSVLHPMQPKENYLVFINQSHPYKFKAFKLITTDFGKIKSMILSRISHLKSSIEKKEFISLGRCRYFELGCKFRENNICSCGSLELISDTITTAVKLLHDDEFTKLLQSEMEKSKFKGDAYTILDLIIPRKKIMKDKLNISEEEFSDMKREGYLSCLDNLVKRLPYKPTKEQKKKIKEGIFDDRLIIAQRWLNLPSSSKAGGELVPYTIEYGRTTYQERASKPEAYHIGKLAIICASYGVSKGIIIIIYPNLNDLIHTFEINFKNLKEVQTEIKGILDQLDKAMEDGEFLSLEPCLKFFNNDGKCPLMKPCHSGKNKGCDPYYVPVKL
;
A
#
# COMPACT_ATOMS: atom_id res chain seq x y z
N MET A 1 -4.92 22.45 -1.22
CA MET A 1 -4.89 21.77 -2.53
C MET A 1 -5.39 22.66 -3.68
N GLU A 2 -6.44 23.48 -3.52
CA GLU A 2 -6.59 24.66 -4.39
C GLU A 2 -5.45 25.68 -4.16
N ALA A 3 -4.71 25.77 -3.05
CA ALA A 3 -3.43 26.51 -3.07
C ALA A 3 -2.31 25.79 -3.84
N LEU A 4 -2.09 24.48 -3.62
CA LEU A 4 -1.13 23.68 -4.41
C LEU A 4 -1.45 23.59 -5.92
N LEU A 5 -2.65 23.98 -6.37
CA LEU A 5 -3.04 24.08 -7.80
C LEU A 5 -3.50 25.47 -8.29
N ARG A 6 -3.77 26.48 -7.43
CA ARG A 6 -4.14 27.88 -7.79
C ARG A 6 -3.00 28.87 -7.59
N TYR A 7 -1.97 28.56 -6.79
CA TYR A 7 -0.74 29.35 -6.88
C TYR A 7 -0.14 29.05 -8.25
N PRO A 8 0.18 30.07 -9.08
CA PRO A 8 1.08 29.84 -10.17
C PRO A 8 2.39 29.48 -9.47
N TRP A 9 2.68 28.19 -9.35
CA TRP A 9 4.05 27.76 -9.23
C TRP A 9 4.75 28.50 -10.38
N LYS A 10 5.53 29.53 -10.05
CA LYS A 10 6.56 30.13 -10.91
C LYS A 10 7.67 29.11 -11.12
N TYR A 11 7.29 27.90 -11.53
CA TYR A 11 8.14 26.77 -11.79
C TYR A 11 7.83 26.45 -13.22
N VAL A 12 8.72 26.91 -14.08
CA VAL A 12 8.73 26.44 -15.45
C VAL A 12 9.17 24.98 -15.36
N ASN A 13 8.23 24.05 -15.40
CA ASN A 13 8.54 22.65 -15.54
C ASN A 13 8.81 22.36 -17.02
N ASN A 14 9.80 21.52 -17.27
CA ASN A 14 10.01 20.96 -18.59
C ASN A 14 9.61 19.48 -18.48
N THR A 15 8.54 19.12 -19.18
CA THR A 15 8.10 17.73 -19.31
C THR A 15 8.60 17.20 -20.65
N SER A 16 9.26 16.05 -20.64
CA SER A 16 9.64 15.36 -21.87
C SER A 16 9.42 13.85 -21.75
N ASN A 17 9.14 13.20 -22.87
CA ASN A 17 9.00 11.74 -22.91
C ASN A 17 10.37 11.09 -22.76
N HIS A 18 10.52 10.21 -21.77
CA HIS A 18 11.77 9.52 -21.48
C HIS A 18 11.90 8.20 -22.26
N GLN A 19 12.00 8.33 -23.58
CA GLN A 19 11.89 7.22 -24.55
C GLN A 19 12.76 5.99 -24.22
N SER A 20 13.96 6.17 -23.65
CA SER A 20 14.87 5.06 -23.37
C SER A 20 14.42 4.14 -22.23
N ILE A 21 13.76 4.67 -21.20
CA ILE A 21 13.16 3.88 -20.11
C ILE A 21 11.87 3.25 -20.59
N THR A 22 11.02 4.01 -21.30
CA THR A 22 9.83 3.45 -21.96
C THR A 22 10.20 2.26 -22.84
N ALA A 23 11.20 2.39 -23.71
CA ALA A 23 11.65 1.31 -24.58
C ALA A 23 12.07 0.08 -23.79
N LYS A 24 12.80 0.24 -22.67
CA LYS A 24 13.24 -0.89 -21.86
C LYS A 24 12.11 -1.59 -21.11
N LEU A 25 11.16 -0.82 -20.59
CA LEU A 25 9.97 -1.36 -19.93
C LEU A 25 9.09 -2.13 -20.94
N VAL A 26 8.89 -1.58 -22.13
CA VAL A 26 8.14 -2.20 -23.22
C VAL A 26 8.85 -3.45 -23.74
N GLU A 27 10.17 -3.41 -23.94
CA GLU A 27 10.99 -4.58 -24.30
C GLU A 27 10.84 -5.70 -23.27
N THR A 28 10.95 -5.36 -21.98
CA THR A 28 10.81 -6.33 -20.88
C THR A 28 9.40 -6.90 -20.82
N LEU A 29 8.38 -6.08 -21.06
CA LEU A 29 6.98 -6.53 -21.11
C LEU A 29 6.68 -7.40 -22.33
N ASN A 30 7.23 -7.08 -23.50
CA ASN A 30 7.04 -7.86 -24.72
C ASN A 30 7.79 -9.19 -24.68
N ALA A 31 8.90 -9.26 -23.92
CA ALA A 31 9.62 -10.50 -23.66
C ALA A 31 8.86 -11.46 -22.73
N THR A 32 7.75 -11.02 -22.12
CA THR A 32 6.91 -11.86 -21.27
C THR A 32 5.60 -12.25 -21.96
N ASN A 33 5.05 -13.40 -21.55
CA ASN A 33 3.74 -13.82 -22.04
C ASN A 33 2.65 -12.92 -21.44
N LYS A 34 2.06 -12.07 -22.28
CA LYS A 34 1.04 -11.08 -21.90
C LYS A 34 -0.12 -11.67 -21.09
N LYS A 35 -0.54 -12.90 -21.38
CA LYS A 35 -1.65 -13.58 -20.66
C LYS A 35 -1.31 -13.91 -19.21
N ASP A 36 -0.03 -14.09 -18.90
CA ASP A 36 0.42 -14.40 -17.54
C ASP A 36 0.47 -13.14 -16.68
N PHE A 37 0.81 -11.99 -17.27
CA PHE A 37 0.92 -10.70 -16.57
C PHE A 37 -0.40 -9.94 -16.48
N PHE A 38 -1.27 -10.10 -17.47
CA PHE A 38 -2.57 -9.45 -17.54
C PHE A 38 -3.73 -10.44 -17.67
N PRO A 39 -3.93 -11.34 -16.69
CA PRO A 39 -5.07 -12.25 -16.70
C PRO A 39 -6.39 -11.49 -16.52
N GLU A 40 -7.48 -12.11 -16.99
CA GLU A 40 -8.83 -11.56 -16.87
C GLU A 40 -9.28 -11.38 -15.41
N THR A 41 -8.79 -12.25 -14.53
CA THR A 41 -9.15 -12.25 -13.11
C THR A 41 -7.92 -12.12 -12.23
N TYR A 42 -7.95 -11.10 -11.36
CA TYR A 42 -6.98 -10.89 -10.29
C TYR A 42 -7.57 -11.21 -8.90
N PHE A 43 -6.71 -11.72 -8.04
CA PHE A 43 -6.93 -11.93 -6.61
C PHE A 43 -5.82 -11.26 -5.81
N TYR A 44 -6.17 -10.59 -4.71
CA TYR A 44 -5.18 -10.35 -3.68
C TYR A 44 -4.86 -11.65 -2.98
N LEU A 45 -3.64 -11.77 -2.51
CA LEU A 45 -3.23 -12.89 -1.67
C LEU A 45 -4.13 -13.04 -0.44
N THR A 46 -4.57 -11.94 0.17
CA THR A 46 -5.53 -11.94 1.28
C THR A 46 -6.90 -12.52 0.89
N HIS A 47 -7.30 -12.46 -0.39
CA HIS A 47 -8.49 -13.16 -0.87
C HIS A 47 -8.33 -14.68 -0.79
N LEU A 48 -7.11 -15.19 -0.96
CA LEU A 48 -6.82 -16.62 -0.88
C LEU A 48 -6.70 -17.09 0.57
N ILE A 49 -6.40 -16.21 1.50
CA ILE A 49 -6.44 -16.50 2.95
C ILE A 49 -7.88 -16.59 3.44
N ASN A 50 -8.76 -15.74 2.91
CA ASN A 50 -10.17 -15.67 3.29
C ASN A 50 -11.10 -15.75 2.06
N PRO A 51 -11.18 -16.93 1.40
CA PRO A 51 -11.85 -17.08 0.11
C PRO A 51 -13.35 -16.82 0.13
N ILE A 52 -14.08 -17.18 1.21
CA ILE A 52 -15.50 -16.84 1.30
C ILE A 52 -15.73 -15.34 1.40
N ASN A 53 -14.89 -14.60 2.14
CA ASN A 53 -15.00 -13.15 2.18
C ASN A 53 -14.75 -12.53 0.79
N ALA A 54 -13.76 -13.05 0.06
CA ALA A 54 -13.48 -12.62 -1.31
C ALA A 54 -14.61 -12.95 -2.29
N TYR A 55 -15.22 -14.14 -2.15
CA TYR A 55 -16.38 -14.57 -2.92
C TYR A 55 -17.54 -13.57 -2.77
N TRP A 56 -17.93 -13.26 -1.52
CA TRP A 56 -19.01 -12.32 -1.28
C TRP A 56 -18.65 -10.89 -1.66
N THR A 57 -17.40 -10.47 -1.47
CA THR A 57 -16.95 -9.14 -1.93
C THR A 57 -17.07 -8.97 -3.45
N LYS A 58 -16.89 -10.06 -4.22
CA LYS A 58 -17.03 -10.03 -5.69
C LYS A 58 -18.48 -10.13 -6.17
N LEU A 59 -19.36 -10.80 -5.42
CA LEU A 59 -20.76 -11.01 -5.83
C LEU A 59 -21.77 -10.04 -5.21
N SER A 60 -21.47 -9.48 -4.05
CA SER A 60 -22.36 -8.55 -3.36
C SER A 60 -22.27 -7.13 -3.95
N PRO A 61 -23.36 -6.35 -3.91
CA PRO A 61 -23.30 -4.94 -4.28
C PRO A 61 -22.26 -4.22 -3.42
N LEU A 62 -21.61 -3.21 -4.00
CA LEU A 62 -20.54 -2.35 -3.45
C LEU A 62 -20.89 -1.61 -2.12
N SER A 63 -21.99 -1.96 -1.47
CA SER A 63 -22.62 -1.27 -0.36
C SER A 63 -22.47 -1.94 1.01
N VAL A 64 -21.98 -3.17 1.12
CA VAL A 64 -21.80 -3.82 2.44
C VAL A 64 -20.60 -3.22 3.15
N ALA A 65 -20.85 -2.25 4.02
CA ALA A 65 -19.83 -1.58 4.81
C ALA A 65 -19.37 -2.47 5.97
N ASN A 66 -18.12 -2.28 6.40
CA ASN A 66 -17.63 -2.81 7.67
C ASN A 66 -18.43 -2.20 8.83
N SER A 67 -18.59 -2.95 9.93
CA SER A 67 -19.08 -2.40 11.19
C SER A 67 -18.16 -1.29 11.69
N ASN A 68 -18.71 -0.34 12.46
CA ASN A 68 -17.94 0.77 13.02
C ASN A 68 -16.75 0.29 13.86
N GLU A 69 -16.91 -0.81 14.60
CA GLU A 69 -15.83 -1.42 15.37
C GLU A 69 -14.71 -1.95 14.46
N THR A 70 -15.06 -2.70 13.42
CA THR A 70 -14.07 -3.22 12.45
C THR A 70 -13.35 -2.07 11.73
N ALA A 71 -14.09 -1.03 11.34
CA ALA A 71 -13.50 0.16 10.71
C ALA A 71 -12.53 0.90 11.64
N ARG A 72 -12.83 0.97 12.95
CA ARG A 72 -11.95 1.53 13.99
C ARG A 72 -10.69 0.68 14.19
N LYS A 73 -10.83 -0.64 14.27
CA LYS A 73 -9.68 -1.57 14.39
C LYS A 73 -8.74 -1.48 13.19
N LEU A 74 -9.30 -1.44 11.97
CA LEU A 74 -8.53 -1.23 10.74
C LEU A 74 -7.83 0.13 10.72
N PHE A 75 -8.50 1.18 11.16
CA PHE A 75 -7.93 2.53 11.25
C PHE A 75 -6.74 2.56 12.22
N LEU A 76 -6.90 1.98 13.40
CA LEU A 76 -5.85 1.90 14.41
C LEU A 76 -4.66 1.09 13.92
N GLY A 77 -4.90 -0.06 13.28
CA GLY A 77 -3.85 -0.87 12.66
C GLY A 77 -3.05 -0.08 11.62
N GLN A 78 -3.73 0.64 10.72
CA GLN A 78 -3.07 1.51 9.73
C GLN A 78 -2.27 2.65 10.38
N LYS A 79 -2.76 3.23 11.49
CA LYS A 79 -2.04 4.26 12.24
C LYS A 79 -0.75 3.69 12.86
N ILE A 80 -0.84 2.53 13.48
CA ILE A 80 0.30 1.85 14.10
C ILE A 80 1.34 1.42 13.07
N GLU A 81 0.91 0.88 11.93
CA GLU A 81 1.79 0.50 10.83
C GLU A 81 2.61 1.70 10.28
N ARG A 82 1.97 2.87 10.16
CA ARG A 82 2.65 4.12 9.79
C ARG A 82 3.69 4.55 10.82
N LEU A 83 3.38 4.45 12.11
CA LEU A 83 4.35 4.74 13.16
C LEU A 83 5.52 3.74 13.13
N ALA A 84 5.21 2.45 12.97
CA ALA A 84 6.21 1.40 12.88
C ALA A 84 7.16 1.62 11.69
N SER A 85 6.66 2.09 10.54
CA SER A 85 7.50 2.45 9.39
C SER A 85 8.68 3.37 9.76
N ILE A 86 8.48 4.34 10.66
CA ILE A 86 9.53 5.27 11.11
C ILE A 86 10.68 4.52 11.79
N TRP A 87 10.35 3.51 12.60
CA TRP A 87 11.35 2.72 13.33
C TRP A 87 11.98 1.66 12.42
N PHE A 88 11.17 0.98 11.61
CA PHE A 88 11.65 -0.03 10.66
C PHE A 88 12.63 0.54 9.63
N LYS A 89 12.38 1.75 9.12
CA LYS A 89 13.30 2.44 8.20
C LYS A 89 14.69 2.65 8.79
N LYS A 90 14.82 2.72 10.11
CA LYS A 90 16.10 2.91 10.81
C LYS A 90 16.93 1.63 10.93
N LEU A 91 16.31 0.47 10.77
CA LEU A 91 17.01 -0.81 10.82
C LEU A 91 18.11 -0.92 9.75
N PRO A 92 19.18 -1.69 10.03
CA PRO A 92 20.15 -2.10 9.02
C PRO A 92 19.46 -2.85 7.88
N ASP A 93 19.97 -2.69 6.66
CA ASP A 93 19.50 -3.41 5.46
C ASP A 93 18.01 -3.27 5.13
N PHE A 94 17.31 -2.27 5.68
CA PHE A 94 15.96 -1.91 5.24
C PHE A 94 15.96 -1.60 3.73
N ILE A 95 15.05 -2.23 2.99
CA ILE A 95 14.98 -2.11 1.52
C ILE A 95 13.70 -1.39 1.10
N VAL A 96 12.55 -1.84 1.61
CA VAL A 96 11.26 -1.35 1.12
C VAL A 96 10.19 -1.38 2.21
N GLU A 97 9.27 -0.43 2.14
CA GLU A 97 7.96 -0.52 2.80
C GLU A 97 6.87 -0.71 1.74
N GLN A 98 5.81 -1.41 2.12
CA GLN A 98 4.59 -1.57 1.31
C GLN A 98 4.91 -2.17 -0.07
N GLY A 99 5.78 -3.19 -0.08
CA GLY A 99 6.31 -3.79 -1.29
C GLY A 99 5.25 -4.61 -2.03
N LYS A 100 5.19 -4.45 -3.35
CA LYS A 100 4.23 -5.17 -4.21
C LYS A 100 4.82 -6.48 -4.72
N LEU A 101 3.97 -7.50 -4.79
CA LEU A 101 4.24 -8.82 -5.35
C LEU A 101 3.28 -9.09 -6.50
N ASP A 102 3.79 -9.78 -7.52
CA ASP A 102 3.00 -10.26 -8.65
C ASP A 102 3.39 -11.72 -8.93
N GLY A 103 2.41 -12.60 -8.76
CA GLY A 103 2.58 -14.04 -8.91
C GLY A 103 2.95 -14.46 -10.34
N ALA A 104 2.73 -13.62 -11.35
CA ALA A 104 3.15 -13.89 -12.73
C ALA A 104 4.66 -14.21 -12.81
N PHE A 105 5.48 -13.57 -11.98
CA PHE A 105 6.94 -13.79 -11.96
C PHE A 105 7.39 -15.11 -11.34
N VAL A 106 6.49 -15.85 -10.68
CA VAL A 106 6.76 -17.14 -10.04
C VAL A 106 5.82 -18.25 -10.53
N GLY A 107 5.15 -18.04 -11.66
CA GLY A 107 4.22 -19.00 -12.27
C GLY A 107 2.93 -19.18 -11.47
N ILE A 108 2.41 -18.10 -10.88
CA ILE A 108 1.10 -18.01 -10.22
C ILE A 108 0.37 -16.76 -10.76
N PRO A 109 0.04 -16.73 -12.06
CA PRO A 109 -0.53 -15.54 -12.69
C PRO A 109 -1.89 -15.17 -12.06
N GLY A 110 -2.14 -13.87 -11.93
CA GLY A 110 -3.41 -13.33 -11.42
C GLY A 110 -3.51 -13.27 -9.90
N VAL A 111 -2.41 -13.48 -9.19
CA VAL A 111 -2.32 -13.20 -7.75
C VAL A 111 -1.36 -12.06 -7.49
N VAL A 112 -1.81 -11.05 -6.75
CA VAL A 112 -0.98 -9.93 -6.31
C VAL A 112 -0.95 -9.86 -4.79
N GLY A 113 0.16 -9.37 -4.25
CA GLY A 113 0.36 -9.24 -2.81
C GLY A 113 0.98 -7.90 -2.44
N LYS A 114 0.83 -7.51 -1.18
CA LYS A 114 1.46 -6.32 -0.63
C LYS A 114 1.93 -6.64 0.78
N PHE A 115 3.24 -6.75 0.97
CA PHE A 115 3.83 -7.00 2.27
C PHE A 115 4.25 -5.68 2.94
N ASP A 116 4.36 -5.69 4.26
CA ASP A 116 4.60 -4.46 5.02
C ASP A 116 6.03 -3.95 4.85
N PHE A 117 7.05 -4.80 5.07
CA PHE A 117 8.46 -4.43 4.94
C PHE A 117 9.33 -5.52 4.31
N LEU A 118 10.45 -5.12 3.69
CA LEU A 118 11.55 -5.99 3.29
C LEU A 118 12.85 -5.49 3.93
N ILE A 119 13.53 -6.36 4.67
CA ILE A 119 14.81 -6.07 5.33
C ILE A 119 15.80 -7.18 4.98
N GLY A 120 16.90 -6.82 4.33
CA GLY A 120 17.76 -7.80 3.68
C GLY A 120 16.93 -8.64 2.70
N ASP A 121 16.94 -9.96 2.88
CA ASP A 121 16.12 -10.87 2.09
C ASP A 121 14.78 -11.22 2.76
N SER A 122 14.55 -10.80 4.01
CA SER A 122 13.38 -11.21 4.80
C SER A 122 12.19 -10.28 4.61
N ILE A 123 11.03 -10.88 4.30
CA ILE A 123 9.75 -10.20 4.34
C ILE A 123 9.30 -10.08 5.79
N ILE A 124 8.83 -8.90 6.18
CA ILE A 124 8.24 -8.66 7.49
C ILE A 124 6.76 -8.32 7.31
N GLU A 125 5.92 -9.03 8.04
CA GLU A 125 4.50 -8.71 8.21
C GLU A 125 4.25 -8.23 9.64
N LEU A 126 3.66 -7.05 9.79
CA LEU A 126 3.40 -6.41 11.07
C LEU A 126 1.92 -6.55 11.44
N LYS A 127 1.64 -7.00 12.66
CA LYS A 127 0.28 -7.13 13.20
C LYS A 127 0.14 -6.35 14.51
N SER A 128 -0.82 -5.44 14.56
CA SER A 128 -1.19 -4.75 15.80
C SER A 128 -2.24 -5.55 16.59
N LYS A 129 -1.99 -5.82 17.87
CA LYS A 129 -2.92 -6.55 18.76
C LYS A 129 -3.11 -5.79 20.07
N ASP A 130 -4.23 -6.01 20.77
CA ASP A 130 -4.41 -5.44 22.10
C ASP A 130 -3.39 -6.04 23.09
N GLU A 131 -3.29 -7.36 23.08
CA GLU A 131 -2.30 -8.14 23.82
C GLU A 131 -1.34 -8.84 22.86
N LEU A 132 -0.05 -8.84 23.19
CA LEU A 132 0.97 -9.54 22.41
C LEU A 132 0.88 -11.06 22.66
N PRO A 133 1.07 -11.89 21.63
CA PRO A 133 1.11 -13.34 21.82
C PRO A 133 2.24 -13.72 22.79
N LYS A 134 2.01 -14.71 23.65
CA LYS A 134 2.95 -15.18 24.66
C LYS A 134 4.11 -15.92 24.01
N ASP A 135 3.80 -16.83 23.09
CA ASP A 135 4.70 -17.75 22.45
C ASP A 135 4.24 -18.09 21.02
N ASP A 136 5.00 -18.93 20.33
CA ASP A 136 4.71 -19.41 18.98
C ASP A 136 3.51 -20.36 18.93
N ASP A 137 3.24 -21.14 19.98
CA ASP A 137 2.07 -22.02 20.07
C ASP A 137 0.75 -21.21 20.05
N GLU A 138 0.71 -20.09 20.77
CA GLU A 138 -0.43 -19.18 20.75
C GLU A 138 -0.70 -18.63 19.34
N ILE A 139 0.36 -18.30 18.58
CA ILE A 139 0.22 -17.79 17.20
C ILE A 139 -0.32 -18.88 16.29
N VAL A 140 0.21 -20.10 16.38
CA VAL A 140 -0.26 -21.24 15.59
C VAL A 140 -1.74 -21.50 15.83
N LYS A 141 -2.19 -21.38 17.09
CA LYS A 141 -3.57 -21.63 17.48
C LYS A 141 -4.53 -20.48 17.12
N LEU A 142 -4.14 -19.24 17.38
CA LEU A 142 -5.05 -18.08 17.28
C LEU A 142 -4.90 -17.31 15.97
N TYR A 143 -3.73 -17.36 15.36
CA TYR A 143 -3.38 -16.57 14.17
C TYR A 143 -2.79 -17.38 13.01
N PRO A 144 -3.31 -18.59 12.67
CA PRO A 144 -2.78 -19.38 11.57
C PRO A 144 -2.85 -18.66 10.21
N GLN A 145 -3.78 -17.72 10.05
CA GLN A 145 -3.89 -16.88 8.86
C GLN A 145 -2.76 -15.87 8.70
N ASP A 146 -2.19 -15.39 9.81
CA ASP A 146 -1.07 -14.43 9.77
C ASP A 146 0.22 -15.18 9.35
N ILE A 147 0.38 -16.43 9.78
CA ILE A 147 1.41 -17.37 9.30
C ILE A 147 1.24 -17.65 7.81
N GLU A 148 0.01 -17.98 7.39
CA GLU A 148 -0.33 -18.28 6.00
C GLU A 148 -0.07 -17.10 5.07
N GLN A 149 -0.40 -15.88 5.50
CA GLN A 149 -0.14 -14.67 4.75
C GLN A 149 1.34 -14.51 4.43
N LEU A 150 2.18 -14.62 5.46
CA LEU A 150 3.62 -14.47 5.32
C LEU A 150 4.26 -15.59 4.49
N ALA A 151 3.78 -16.83 4.68
CA ALA A 151 4.21 -17.97 3.88
C ALA A 151 3.82 -17.83 2.40
N PHE A 152 2.64 -17.29 2.11
CA PHE A 152 2.23 -17.03 0.72
C PHE A 152 3.07 -15.90 0.12
N TYR A 153 3.42 -14.87 0.89
CA TYR A 153 4.33 -13.82 0.42
C TYR A 153 5.71 -14.38 0.08
N SER A 154 6.24 -15.31 0.87
CA SER A 154 7.53 -15.95 0.56
C SER A 154 7.49 -16.70 -0.77
N VAL A 155 6.42 -17.45 -1.06
CA VAL A 155 6.24 -18.11 -2.36
C VAL A 155 6.09 -17.13 -3.52
N LEU A 156 5.34 -16.04 -3.33
CA LEU A 156 5.09 -15.04 -4.37
C LEU A 156 6.30 -14.16 -4.67
N HIS A 157 7.24 -14.03 -3.74
CA HIS A 157 8.43 -13.25 -3.95
C HIS A 157 9.40 -13.97 -4.90
N PRO A 158 9.93 -13.32 -5.95
CA PRO A 158 10.80 -13.97 -6.94
C PRO A 158 12.05 -14.64 -6.36
N MET A 159 12.58 -14.11 -5.23
CA MET A 159 13.73 -14.71 -4.54
C MET A 159 13.36 -15.85 -3.59
N GLN A 160 12.07 -16.10 -3.35
CA GLN A 160 11.56 -17.12 -2.43
C GLN A 160 12.31 -17.15 -1.08
N PRO A 161 12.26 -16.05 -0.30
CA PRO A 161 13.02 -15.95 0.93
C PRO A 161 12.57 -17.00 1.93
N LYS A 162 13.53 -17.81 2.41
CA LYS A 162 13.27 -18.91 3.33
C LYS A 162 12.90 -18.44 4.73
N GLU A 163 13.53 -17.36 5.19
CA GLU A 163 13.34 -16.80 6.52
C GLU A 163 12.66 -15.44 6.43
N ASN A 164 11.52 -15.33 7.09
CA ASN A 164 10.68 -14.13 7.13
C ASN A 164 10.23 -13.89 8.57
N TYR A 165 9.67 -12.72 8.88
CA TYR A 165 9.25 -12.41 10.26
C TYR A 165 7.80 -11.97 10.33
N LEU A 166 7.09 -12.56 11.29
CA LEU A 166 5.81 -12.06 11.77
C LEU A 166 6.09 -11.25 13.03
N VAL A 167 5.81 -9.95 12.98
CA VAL A 167 6.07 -9.02 14.07
C VAL A 167 4.74 -8.55 14.65
N PHE A 168 4.62 -8.64 15.96
CA PHE A 168 3.47 -8.13 16.71
C PHE A 168 3.85 -6.87 17.46
N ILE A 169 2.92 -5.92 17.51
CA ILE A 169 3.01 -4.70 18.30
C ILE A 169 1.70 -4.51 19.07
N ASN A 170 1.78 -4.06 20.33
CA ASN A 170 0.57 -3.72 21.09
C ASN A 170 -0.06 -2.41 20.57
N GLN A 171 -1.36 -2.25 20.74
CA GLN A 171 -2.11 -1.12 20.18
C GLN A 171 -2.00 0.19 20.95
N SER A 172 -1.38 0.18 22.13
CA SER A 172 -1.33 1.32 23.04
C SER A 172 0.09 1.60 23.56
N HIS A 173 0.33 2.85 23.92
CA HIS A 173 1.59 3.26 24.56
C HIS A 173 1.66 2.72 26.01
N PRO A 174 2.82 2.24 26.50
CA PRO A 174 4.08 2.10 25.77
C PRO A 174 4.02 0.97 24.75
N TYR A 175 4.45 1.27 23.52
CA TYR A 175 4.54 0.28 22.46
C TYR A 175 5.61 -0.76 22.81
N LYS A 176 5.35 -2.02 22.46
CA LYS A 176 6.20 -3.18 22.69
C LYS A 176 6.10 -4.10 21.49
N PHE A 177 7.24 -4.64 21.09
CA PHE A 177 7.32 -5.61 20.01
C PHE A 177 7.45 -7.05 20.52
N LYS A 178 6.99 -7.99 19.69
CA LYS A 178 7.45 -9.38 19.68
C LYS A 178 7.61 -9.87 18.26
N ALA A 179 8.76 -10.44 17.94
CA ALA A 179 9.07 -10.94 16.61
C ALA A 179 9.20 -12.45 16.59
N PHE A 180 8.64 -13.06 15.55
CA PHE A 180 8.70 -14.50 15.33
C PHE A 180 9.22 -14.78 13.93
N LYS A 181 10.29 -15.56 13.86
CA LYS A 181 10.91 -16.03 12.63
C LYS A 181 10.08 -17.18 12.05
N LEU A 182 9.57 -16.97 10.85
CA LEU A 182 8.90 -17.98 10.04
C LEU A 182 9.90 -18.54 9.01
N ILE A 183 10.21 -19.82 9.14
CA ILE A 183 11.07 -20.57 8.22
C ILE A 183 10.18 -21.41 7.31
N THR A 184 10.17 -21.12 6.01
CA THR A 184 9.49 -21.95 5.02
C THR A 184 10.30 -23.23 4.79
N THR A 185 9.70 -24.39 5.06
CA THR A 185 10.33 -25.71 4.87
C THR A 185 9.90 -26.38 3.58
N ASP A 186 8.72 -26.04 3.04
CA ASP A 186 8.20 -26.60 1.79
C ASP A 186 7.45 -25.55 0.94
N PHE A 187 8.18 -24.88 0.05
CA PHE A 187 7.61 -23.93 -0.91
C PHE A 187 6.63 -24.58 -1.90
N GLY A 188 6.85 -25.86 -2.25
CA GLY A 188 6.01 -26.59 -3.20
C GLY A 188 4.61 -26.81 -2.66
N LYS A 189 4.50 -27.22 -1.39
CA LYS A 189 3.23 -27.38 -0.69
C LYS A 189 2.47 -26.06 -0.53
N ILE A 190 3.17 -24.97 -0.21
CA ILE A 190 2.53 -23.65 -0.10
C ILE A 190 2.04 -23.18 -1.48
N LYS A 191 2.85 -23.37 -2.53
CA LYS A 191 2.43 -23.05 -3.91
C LYS A 191 1.22 -23.87 -4.36
N SER A 192 1.16 -25.16 -4.04
CA SER A 192 0.01 -26.00 -4.39
C SER A 192 -1.26 -25.58 -3.64
N MET A 193 -1.14 -25.16 -2.37
CA MET A 193 -2.24 -24.57 -1.61
C MET A 193 -2.78 -23.31 -2.29
N ILE A 194 -1.90 -22.38 -2.68
CA ILE A 194 -2.27 -21.15 -3.40
C ILE A 194 -3.03 -21.48 -4.69
N LEU A 195 -2.48 -22.37 -5.52
CA LEU A 195 -3.09 -22.76 -6.80
C LEU A 195 -4.45 -23.44 -6.62
N SER A 196 -4.57 -24.35 -5.64
CA SER A 196 -5.85 -25.00 -5.30
C SER A 196 -6.90 -23.97 -4.89
N ARG A 197 -6.54 -23.00 -4.04
CA ARG A 197 -7.47 -21.96 -3.59
C ARG A 197 -7.90 -21.00 -4.70
N ILE A 198 -7.00 -20.67 -5.62
CA ILE A 198 -7.37 -19.92 -6.83
C ILE A 198 -8.42 -20.70 -7.63
N SER A 199 -8.16 -21.99 -7.87
CA SER A 199 -9.07 -22.84 -8.64
C SER A 199 -10.45 -22.94 -7.99
N HIS A 200 -10.49 -23.20 -6.67
CA HIS A 200 -11.75 -23.27 -5.93
C HIS A 200 -12.48 -21.93 -5.93
N LEU A 201 -11.79 -20.82 -5.66
CA LEU A 201 -12.40 -19.50 -5.63
C LEU A 201 -12.97 -19.08 -6.99
N LYS A 202 -12.22 -19.31 -8.08
CA LYS A 202 -12.70 -19.06 -9.46
C LYS A 202 -13.96 -19.88 -9.75
N SER A 203 -13.90 -21.20 -9.56
CA SER A 203 -15.05 -22.08 -9.82
C SER A 203 -16.25 -21.71 -8.96
N SER A 204 -16.05 -21.31 -7.71
CA SER A 204 -17.11 -20.87 -6.81
C SER A 204 -17.79 -19.61 -7.33
N ILE A 205 -17.03 -18.60 -7.75
CA ILE A 205 -17.57 -17.35 -8.30
C ILE A 205 -18.37 -17.62 -9.59
N GLU A 206 -17.84 -18.45 -10.49
CA GLU A 206 -18.49 -18.80 -11.77
C GLU A 206 -19.82 -19.54 -11.54
N LYS A 207 -19.83 -20.52 -10.63
CA LYS A 207 -21.02 -21.32 -10.31
C LYS A 207 -21.98 -20.63 -9.34
N LYS A 208 -21.54 -19.55 -8.68
CA LYS A 208 -22.22 -18.90 -7.57
C LYS A 208 -22.48 -19.85 -6.38
N GLU A 209 -21.47 -20.66 -6.05
CA GLU A 209 -21.52 -21.64 -4.94
C GLU A 209 -20.28 -21.49 -4.04
N PHE A 210 -20.47 -21.30 -2.72
CA PHE A 210 -19.37 -21.03 -1.79
C PHE A 210 -18.96 -22.22 -0.90
N ILE A 211 -19.67 -23.35 -0.97
CA ILE A 211 -19.51 -24.49 -0.04
C ILE A 211 -18.07 -25.04 -0.06
N SER A 212 -17.46 -25.14 -1.24
CA SER A 212 -16.10 -25.65 -1.44
C SER A 212 -14.98 -24.75 -0.89
N LEU A 213 -15.29 -23.54 -0.41
CA LEU A 213 -14.30 -22.59 0.08
C LEU A 213 -13.98 -22.75 1.57
N GLY A 214 -14.82 -23.49 2.31
CA GLY A 214 -14.69 -23.67 3.77
C GLY A 214 -15.00 -22.41 4.58
N ARG A 215 -15.36 -22.57 5.85
CA ARG A 215 -15.74 -21.48 6.76
C ARG A 215 -14.58 -20.51 6.97
N CYS A 216 -14.88 -19.20 6.98
CA CYS A 216 -13.91 -18.16 7.31
C CYS A 216 -13.44 -18.28 8.76
N ARG A 217 -12.13 -18.09 8.99
CA ARG A 217 -11.56 -17.94 10.34
C ARG A 217 -12.13 -16.72 11.10
N TYR A 218 -12.60 -15.70 10.36
CA TYR A 218 -13.19 -14.47 10.91
C TYR A 218 -14.72 -14.46 10.99
N PHE A 219 -15.40 -15.58 10.75
CA PHE A 219 -16.87 -15.60 10.68
C PHE A 219 -17.54 -15.07 11.96
N GLU A 220 -16.96 -15.41 13.12
CA GLU A 220 -17.43 -14.98 14.43
C GLU A 220 -16.81 -13.66 14.92
N LEU A 221 -15.92 -13.03 14.13
CA LEU A 221 -15.11 -11.88 14.54
C LEU A 221 -15.49 -10.60 13.77
N GLY A 222 -16.79 -10.27 13.74
CA GLY A 222 -17.28 -9.05 13.09
C GLY A 222 -17.33 -9.12 11.55
N CYS A 223 -17.67 -10.29 10.99
CA CYS A 223 -17.77 -10.47 9.55
C CYS A 223 -18.95 -9.67 8.97
N LYS A 224 -18.65 -8.64 8.17
CA LYS A 224 -19.66 -7.77 7.53
C LYS A 224 -20.75 -8.53 6.77
N PHE A 225 -20.42 -9.64 6.11
CA PHE A 225 -21.41 -10.42 5.36
C PHE A 225 -22.31 -11.26 6.25
N ARG A 226 -21.84 -11.70 7.42
CA ARG A 226 -22.67 -12.38 8.40
C ARG A 226 -23.61 -11.39 9.08
N GLU A 227 -23.07 -10.26 9.54
CA GLU A 227 -23.84 -9.20 10.21
C GLU A 227 -25.01 -8.69 9.33
N ASN A 228 -24.82 -8.70 8.01
CA ASN A 228 -25.83 -8.29 7.03
C ASN A 228 -26.67 -9.47 6.47
N ASN A 229 -26.60 -10.67 7.08
CA ASN A 229 -27.33 -11.88 6.66
C ASN A 229 -27.11 -12.30 5.19
N ILE A 230 -25.94 -12.01 4.63
CA ILE A 230 -25.55 -12.37 3.25
C ILE A 230 -24.87 -13.73 3.22
N CYS A 231 -24.04 -14.03 4.23
CA CYS A 231 -23.22 -15.24 4.28
C CYS A 231 -23.66 -16.16 5.42
N SER A 232 -23.84 -17.45 5.12
CA SER A 232 -24.22 -18.51 6.06
C SER A 232 -23.14 -19.58 6.25
N CYS A 233 -21.86 -19.25 6.06
CA CYS A 233 -20.78 -20.25 6.12
C CYS A 233 -20.47 -20.82 7.51
N GLY A 234 -21.20 -20.40 8.55
CA GLY A 234 -20.99 -20.85 9.94
C GLY A 234 -21.10 -22.36 10.14
N SER A 235 -21.89 -23.04 9.31
CA SER A 235 -22.09 -24.50 9.34
C SER A 235 -21.04 -25.29 8.55
N LEU A 236 -20.16 -24.63 7.79
CA LEU A 236 -19.09 -25.31 7.06
C LEU A 236 -17.92 -25.63 7.99
N GLU A 237 -17.12 -26.63 7.61
CA GLU A 237 -15.84 -26.89 8.26
C GLU A 237 -14.90 -25.69 8.10
N LEU A 238 -14.07 -25.44 9.10
CA LEU A 238 -13.04 -24.42 9.02
C LEU A 238 -12.12 -24.71 7.84
N ILE A 239 -11.73 -23.68 7.09
CA ILE A 239 -10.73 -23.83 6.04
C ILE A 239 -9.48 -24.52 6.60
N SER A 240 -9.00 -25.54 5.89
CA SER A 240 -7.90 -26.40 6.34
C SER A 240 -6.62 -25.62 6.69
N ASP A 241 -6.10 -25.85 7.89
CA ASP A 241 -4.86 -25.27 8.44
C ASP A 241 -3.64 -26.19 8.25
N THR A 242 -3.38 -26.61 7.02
CA THR A 242 -2.21 -27.47 6.71
C THR A 242 -0.89 -26.69 6.62
N ILE A 243 -0.93 -25.37 6.72
CA ILE A 243 0.23 -24.49 6.53
C ILE A 243 1.36 -24.78 7.53
N THR A 244 1.01 -25.14 8.76
CA THR A 244 1.94 -25.44 9.87
C THR A 244 2.87 -26.61 9.57
N THR A 245 2.50 -27.48 8.64
CA THR A 245 3.36 -28.60 8.20
C THR A 245 4.40 -28.19 7.17
N ALA A 246 4.28 -26.99 6.58
CA ALA A 246 5.17 -26.46 5.54
C ALA A 246 6.05 -25.30 6.04
N VAL A 247 5.95 -24.96 7.33
CA VAL A 247 6.67 -23.87 7.96
C VAL A 247 7.09 -24.24 9.38
N LYS A 248 8.09 -23.55 9.90
CA LYS A 248 8.47 -23.56 11.31
C LYS A 248 8.42 -22.14 11.85
N LEU A 249 7.76 -21.92 12.97
CA LEU A 249 7.73 -20.64 13.66
C LEU A 249 8.66 -20.70 14.88
N LEU A 250 9.41 -19.64 15.14
CA LEU A 250 10.33 -19.54 16.26
C LEU A 250 10.28 -18.12 16.82
N HIS A 251 10.20 -17.97 18.14
CA HIS A 251 10.39 -16.66 18.76
C HIS A 251 11.82 -16.14 18.54
N ASP A 252 11.97 -14.85 18.19
CA ASP A 252 13.26 -14.21 17.96
C ASP A 252 13.45 -13.02 18.93
N ASP A 253 14.08 -13.30 20.07
CA ASP A 253 14.36 -12.32 21.11
C ASP A 253 15.35 -11.24 20.65
N GLU A 254 16.30 -11.60 19.77
CA GLU A 254 17.32 -10.66 19.29
C GLU A 254 16.68 -9.61 18.37
N PHE A 255 15.87 -10.06 17.41
CA PHE A 255 15.18 -9.15 16.53
C PHE A 255 14.13 -8.32 17.28
N THR A 256 13.45 -8.91 18.27
CA THR A 256 12.55 -8.18 19.17
C THR A 256 13.27 -7.04 19.89
N LYS A 257 14.45 -7.31 20.50
CA LYS A 257 15.26 -6.29 21.18
C LYS A 257 15.76 -5.21 20.22
N LEU A 258 16.14 -5.58 19.00
CA LEU A 258 16.55 -4.63 17.97
C LEU A 258 15.43 -3.65 17.62
N LEU A 259 14.22 -4.17 17.35
CA LEU A 259 13.05 -3.35 17.05
C LEU A 259 12.70 -2.42 18.21
N GLN A 260 12.69 -2.96 19.44
CA GLN A 260 12.44 -2.20 20.65
C GLN A 260 13.47 -1.07 20.82
N SER A 261 14.76 -1.35 20.60
CA SER A 261 15.83 -0.36 20.70
C SER A 261 15.69 0.77 19.67
N GLU A 262 15.35 0.47 18.42
CA GLU A 262 15.16 1.50 17.39
C GLU A 262 13.93 2.38 17.63
N MET A 263 12.87 1.81 18.20
CA MET A 263 11.71 2.56 18.64
C MET A 263 12.06 3.50 19.80
N GLU A 264 12.77 3.02 20.84
CA GLU A 264 13.16 3.81 22.01
C GLU A 264 14.13 4.95 21.67
N LYS A 265 15.03 4.74 20.70
CA LYS A 265 15.91 5.80 20.17
C LYS A 265 15.14 6.86 19.38
N SER A 266 13.91 6.57 18.95
CA SER A 266 13.15 7.49 18.13
C SER A 266 12.69 8.69 18.95
N LYS A 267 13.14 9.89 18.56
CA LYS A 267 12.67 11.16 19.13
C LYS A 267 11.28 11.58 18.63
N PHE A 268 10.72 10.83 17.67
CA PHE A 268 9.45 11.13 17.05
C PHE A 268 8.29 10.87 18.02
N LYS A 269 7.55 11.93 18.38
CA LYS A 269 6.43 11.88 19.33
C LYS A 269 5.07 12.26 18.71
N GLY A 270 5.04 12.63 17.43
CA GLY A 270 3.85 13.15 16.74
C GLY A 270 3.15 12.14 15.85
N ASP A 271 2.27 12.64 14.98
CA ASP A 271 1.65 11.87 13.91
C ASP A 271 2.50 11.94 12.63
N ALA A 272 2.49 10.84 11.87
CA ALA A 272 3.27 10.75 10.64
C ALA A 272 2.35 10.80 9.41
N TYR A 273 2.75 11.62 8.44
CA TYR A 273 1.92 12.02 7.30
C TYR A 273 2.45 11.44 6.00
N THR A 274 1.57 10.83 5.23
CA THR A 274 1.87 10.37 3.87
C THR A 274 1.77 11.53 2.88
N ILE A 275 2.31 11.35 1.67
CA ILE A 275 2.12 12.33 0.58
C ILE A 275 0.64 12.63 0.33
N LEU A 276 -0.22 11.62 0.45
CA LEU A 276 -1.65 11.80 0.27
C LEU A 276 -2.22 12.70 1.36
N ASP A 277 -1.75 12.59 2.60
CA ASP A 277 -2.21 13.44 3.70
C ASP A 277 -1.89 14.92 3.46
N LEU A 278 -0.76 15.25 2.82
CA LEU A 278 -0.42 16.62 2.42
C LEU A 278 -1.30 17.12 1.27
N ILE A 279 -1.62 16.22 0.35
CA ILE A 279 -2.45 16.54 -0.80
C ILE A 279 -3.90 16.79 -0.33
N ILE A 280 -4.46 15.95 0.54
CA ILE A 280 -5.83 16.06 1.07
C ILE A 280 -5.85 16.20 2.60
N PRO A 281 -5.37 17.33 3.16
CA PRO A 281 -5.15 17.48 4.60
C PRO A 281 -6.44 17.43 5.42
N ARG A 282 -7.54 18.02 4.93
CA ARG A 282 -8.86 17.88 5.58
C ARG A 282 -9.32 16.43 5.67
N LYS A 283 -9.04 15.60 4.65
CA LYS A 283 -9.39 14.17 4.69
C LYS A 283 -8.68 13.48 5.84
N LYS A 284 -7.39 13.79 6.05
CA LYS A 284 -6.59 13.21 7.12
C LYS A 284 -7.21 13.49 8.49
N ILE A 285 -7.47 14.76 8.83
CA ILE A 285 -8.04 15.12 10.14
C ILE A 285 -9.44 14.52 10.33
N MET A 286 -10.27 14.51 9.29
CA MET A 286 -11.61 13.94 9.40
C MET A 286 -11.58 12.42 9.63
N LYS A 287 -10.69 11.69 8.94
CA LYS A 287 -10.51 10.25 9.17
C LYS A 287 -10.10 9.94 10.60
N ASP A 288 -9.16 10.73 11.12
CA ASP A 288 -8.66 10.58 12.47
C ASP A 288 -9.73 10.89 13.52
N LYS A 289 -10.48 11.99 13.35
CA LYS A 289 -11.59 12.35 14.25
C LYS A 289 -12.69 11.30 14.30
N LEU A 290 -13.04 10.73 13.16
CA LEU A 290 -14.10 9.73 13.08
C LEU A 290 -13.62 8.34 13.52
N ASN A 291 -12.30 8.13 13.59
CA ASN A 291 -11.67 6.82 13.74
C ASN A 291 -12.18 5.80 12.71
N ILE A 292 -12.34 6.24 11.45
CA ILE A 292 -12.88 5.39 10.39
C ILE A 292 -11.80 5.14 9.33
N SER A 293 -11.50 3.87 9.10
CA SER A 293 -10.79 3.44 7.90
C SER A 293 -11.81 3.24 6.78
N GLU A 294 -11.47 3.75 5.60
CA GLU A 294 -12.21 3.42 4.39
C GLU A 294 -11.59 2.16 3.80
N GLU A 295 -12.43 1.17 3.51
CA GLU A 295 -12.05 0.10 2.61
C GLU A 295 -11.91 0.74 1.22
N GLU A 296 -10.67 1.00 0.80
CA GLU A 296 -10.42 1.45 -0.57
C GLU A 296 -10.93 0.35 -1.49
N PHE A 297 -11.98 0.63 -2.26
CA PHE A 297 -12.38 -0.24 -3.34
C PHE A 297 -11.29 -0.18 -4.40
N SER A 298 -10.28 -1.03 -4.25
CA SER A 298 -9.20 -1.14 -5.19
C SER A 298 -9.71 -1.88 -6.42
N ASP A 299 -9.70 -1.19 -7.55
CA ASP A 299 -9.85 -1.83 -8.85
C ASP A 299 -8.74 -2.89 -8.98
N MET A 300 -9.12 -4.17 -8.88
CA MET A 300 -8.19 -5.31 -8.93
C MET A 300 -7.34 -5.30 -10.19
N LYS A 301 -7.93 -4.86 -11.31
CA LYS A 301 -7.22 -4.75 -12.58
C LYS A 301 -6.15 -3.68 -12.45
N ARG A 302 -6.51 -2.47 -11.97
CA ARG A 302 -5.54 -1.40 -11.69
C ARG A 302 -4.36 -1.89 -10.86
N GLU A 303 -4.61 -2.65 -9.81
CA GLU A 303 -3.56 -3.10 -8.89
C GLU A 303 -2.68 -4.21 -9.48
N GLY A 304 -3.25 -5.07 -10.34
CA GLY A 304 -2.49 -5.95 -11.23
C GLY A 304 -1.49 -5.19 -12.10
N TYR A 305 -1.95 -4.17 -12.84
CA TYR A 305 -1.10 -3.34 -13.68
C TYR A 305 0.00 -2.61 -12.89
N LEU A 306 -0.34 -2.02 -11.74
CA LEU A 306 0.64 -1.32 -10.90
C LEU A 306 1.69 -2.29 -10.31
N SER A 307 1.30 -3.52 -9.95
CA SER A 307 2.23 -4.53 -9.42
C SER A 307 3.16 -5.07 -10.51
N CYS A 308 2.63 -5.31 -11.71
CA CYS A 308 3.43 -5.67 -12.88
C CYS A 308 4.49 -4.60 -13.16
N LEU A 309 4.07 -3.32 -13.25
CA LEU A 309 4.97 -2.22 -13.57
C LEU A 309 6.02 -1.97 -12.48
N ASP A 310 5.67 -2.11 -11.20
CA ASP A 310 6.63 -2.04 -10.08
C ASP A 310 7.73 -3.09 -10.20
N ASN A 311 7.37 -4.32 -10.59
CA ASN A 311 8.34 -5.39 -10.82
C ASN A 311 9.17 -5.21 -12.10
N LEU A 312 8.59 -4.67 -13.18
CA LEU A 312 9.34 -4.33 -14.39
C LEU A 312 10.42 -3.28 -14.08
N VAL A 313 10.09 -2.26 -13.29
CA VAL A 313 11.04 -1.24 -12.84
C VAL A 313 12.17 -1.85 -12.02
N LYS A 314 11.87 -2.76 -11.08
CA LYS A 314 12.89 -3.47 -10.27
C LYS A 314 13.86 -4.33 -11.10
N ARG A 315 13.49 -4.70 -12.33
CA ARG A 315 14.31 -5.51 -13.25
C ARG A 315 15.20 -4.68 -14.17
N LEU A 316 15.11 -3.36 -14.11
CA LEU A 316 16.07 -2.50 -14.81
C LEU A 316 17.50 -2.83 -14.31
N PRO A 317 18.52 -2.74 -15.17
CA PRO A 317 19.86 -3.30 -14.92
C PRO A 317 20.67 -2.59 -13.82
N TYR A 318 20.06 -1.64 -13.10
CA TYR A 318 20.73 -0.82 -12.10
C TYR A 318 20.37 -1.24 -10.68
N LYS A 319 21.39 -1.37 -9.82
CA LYS A 319 21.21 -1.57 -8.38
C LYS A 319 21.91 -0.43 -7.62
N PRO A 320 21.21 0.30 -6.73
CA PRO A 320 21.81 1.38 -5.96
C PRO A 320 22.87 0.83 -4.98
N THR A 321 23.99 1.55 -4.84
CA THR A 321 25.06 1.25 -3.87
C THR A 321 24.59 1.45 -2.42
N LYS A 322 25.31 0.89 -1.45
CA LYS A 322 25.00 1.07 -0.01
C LYS A 322 25.05 2.55 0.38
N GLU A 323 26.02 3.30 -0.12
CA GLU A 323 26.20 4.73 0.12
C GLU A 323 25.03 5.55 -0.43
N GLN A 324 24.55 5.22 -1.64
CA GLN A 324 23.38 5.88 -2.22
C GLN A 324 22.11 5.59 -1.41
N LYS A 325 21.89 4.35 -1.00
CA LYS A 325 20.76 3.98 -0.13
C LYS A 325 20.81 4.73 1.20
N LYS A 326 22.00 4.88 1.79
CA LYS A 326 22.21 5.65 3.02
C LYS A 326 21.86 7.13 2.83
N LYS A 327 22.35 7.76 1.75
CA LYS A 327 22.00 9.15 1.41
C LYS A 327 20.49 9.34 1.21
N ILE A 328 19.82 8.39 0.59
CA ILE A 328 18.36 8.41 0.43
C ILE A 328 17.68 8.30 1.81
N LYS A 329 18.12 7.38 2.68
CA LYS A 329 17.56 7.20 4.02
C LYS A 329 17.72 8.44 4.90
N GLU A 330 18.84 9.13 4.80
CA GLU A 330 19.18 10.32 5.59
C GLU A 330 18.70 11.64 4.94
N GLY A 331 18.27 11.60 3.68
CA GLY A 331 18.02 12.79 2.87
C GLY A 331 16.64 13.42 3.03
N ILE A 332 15.74 12.85 3.83
CA ILE A 332 14.41 13.42 4.05
C ILE A 332 14.52 14.69 4.91
N PHE A 333 13.97 15.81 4.45
CA PHE A 333 14.14 17.10 5.14
C PHE A 333 13.25 17.27 6.39
N ASP A 334 12.16 16.49 6.50
CA ASP A 334 11.20 16.57 7.60
C ASP A 334 10.79 15.14 8.01
N ASP A 335 10.97 14.80 9.28
CA ASP A 335 10.78 13.45 9.82
C ASP A 335 9.31 13.07 10.05
N ARG A 336 8.39 14.04 9.95
CA ARG A 336 6.94 13.80 9.95
C ARG A 336 6.46 13.13 8.67
N LEU A 337 7.26 13.15 7.60
CA LEU A 337 6.87 12.60 6.30
C LEU A 337 7.17 11.12 6.15
N ILE A 338 6.16 10.35 5.74
CA ILE A 338 6.30 8.96 5.32
C ILE A 338 6.32 8.89 3.79
N ILE A 339 7.53 8.72 3.25
CA ILE A 339 7.75 8.47 1.83
C ILE A 339 8.37 7.09 1.65
N ALA A 340 7.76 6.31 0.74
CA ALA A 340 8.20 4.96 0.45
C ALA A 340 9.50 4.96 -0.34
N GLN A 341 10.54 4.31 0.21
CA GLN A 341 11.87 4.23 -0.40
C GLN A 341 11.86 3.64 -1.81
N ARG A 342 10.86 2.80 -2.14
CA ARG A 342 10.69 2.31 -3.51
C ARG A 342 10.67 3.44 -4.53
N TRP A 343 10.16 4.61 -4.19
CA TRP A 343 10.04 5.75 -5.10
C TRP A 343 11.35 6.49 -5.35
N LEU A 344 12.49 6.05 -4.82
CA LEU A 344 13.72 6.84 -4.80
C LEU A 344 14.89 6.18 -5.55
N ASN A 345 14.62 5.06 -6.22
CA ASN A 345 15.65 4.15 -6.73
C ASN A 345 15.57 3.89 -8.23
N LEU A 346 14.98 4.79 -9.03
CA LEU A 346 14.96 4.65 -10.48
C LEU A 346 16.19 5.33 -11.10
N PRO A 347 16.97 4.64 -11.95
CA PRO A 347 18.00 5.31 -12.71
C PRO A 347 17.37 6.27 -13.73
N SER A 348 17.90 7.48 -13.83
CA SER A 348 17.51 8.47 -14.85
C SER A 348 17.93 8.10 -16.28
N SER A 349 18.49 6.90 -16.48
CA SER A 349 18.93 6.39 -17.77
C SER A 349 18.68 4.89 -17.82
N SER A 350 18.36 4.37 -19.01
CA SER A 350 18.26 2.93 -19.23
C SER A 350 19.62 2.22 -19.34
N LYS A 351 20.73 2.98 -19.39
CA LYS A 351 22.11 2.47 -19.39
C LYS A 351 22.71 2.47 -17.97
N ALA A 352 23.72 1.64 -17.74
CA ALA A 352 24.49 1.66 -16.49
C ALA A 352 25.12 3.06 -16.27
N GLY A 353 24.83 3.70 -15.13
CA GLY A 353 25.44 4.98 -14.75
C GLY A 353 24.49 6.19 -14.66
N GLY A 354 23.17 6.03 -14.77
CA GLY A 354 22.21 7.11 -14.47
C GLY A 354 22.20 7.51 -12.99
N GLU A 355 21.89 8.79 -12.71
CA GLU A 355 21.59 9.24 -11.33
C GLU A 355 20.29 8.61 -10.82
N LEU A 356 20.20 8.39 -9.51
CA LEU A 356 18.97 7.95 -8.89
C LEU A 356 18.01 9.13 -8.80
N VAL A 357 16.84 8.97 -9.40
CA VAL A 357 15.78 9.97 -9.36
C VAL A 357 14.54 9.40 -8.68
N PRO A 358 13.83 10.26 -7.94
CA PRO A 358 12.48 9.96 -7.52
C PRO A 358 11.57 9.58 -8.69
N TYR A 359 10.65 8.65 -8.45
CA TYR A 359 9.65 8.28 -9.45
C TYR A 359 8.32 7.83 -8.85
N THR A 360 7.27 7.91 -9.66
CA THR A 360 5.97 7.33 -9.36
C THR A 360 5.50 6.41 -10.47
N ILE A 361 4.62 5.47 -10.10
CA ILE A 361 3.94 4.56 -11.02
C ILE A 361 2.45 4.83 -10.92
N GLU A 362 1.80 5.04 -12.07
CA GLU A 362 0.40 5.45 -12.16
C GLU A 362 -0.37 4.63 -13.21
N TYR A 363 -1.70 4.62 -13.05
CA TYR A 363 -2.64 3.91 -13.93
C TYR A 363 -3.47 4.93 -14.71
N GLY A 364 -3.36 4.92 -16.04
CA GLY A 364 -4.11 5.79 -16.94
C GLY A 364 -5.42 5.18 -17.39
N ARG A 365 -6.54 5.92 -17.25
CA ARG A 365 -7.89 5.44 -17.63
C ARG A 365 -8.33 5.84 -19.03
N THR A 366 -7.62 6.77 -19.67
CA THR A 366 -8.03 7.32 -20.98
C THR A 366 -8.05 6.24 -22.07
N THR A 367 -9.06 6.32 -22.93
CA THR A 367 -9.19 5.56 -24.19
C THR A 367 -8.69 6.37 -25.40
N TYR A 368 -8.27 7.62 -25.17
CA TYR A 368 -7.86 8.59 -26.18
C TYR A 368 -6.36 8.83 -26.09
N GLN A 369 -5.63 8.60 -27.18
CA GLN A 369 -4.17 8.66 -27.21
C GLN A 369 -3.65 10.09 -27.02
N GLU A 370 -4.36 11.09 -27.54
CA GLU A 370 -4.03 12.51 -27.39
C GLU A 370 -4.05 12.95 -25.92
N ARG A 371 -4.87 12.32 -25.08
CA ARG A 371 -4.93 12.58 -23.63
C ARG A 371 -3.83 11.85 -22.85
N ALA A 372 -3.17 10.86 -23.45
CA ALA A 372 -2.00 10.20 -22.88
C ALA A 372 -0.69 10.97 -23.12
N SER A 373 -0.75 12.14 -23.77
CA SER A 373 0.43 12.96 -24.12
C SER A 373 1.11 13.65 -22.93
N LYS A 374 0.45 13.72 -21.77
CA LYS A 374 1.00 14.35 -20.56
C LYS A 374 0.44 13.70 -19.28
N PRO A 375 1.19 13.73 -18.16
CA PRO A 375 0.68 13.28 -16.87
C PRO A 375 -0.38 14.25 -16.33
N GLU A 376 -1.30 13.73 -15.52
CA GLU A 376 -2.26 14.55 -14.78
C GLU A 376 -1.56 15.39 -13.70
N ALA A 377 -2.14 16.56 -13.39
CA ALA A 377 -1.55 17.51 -12.44
C ALA A 377 -1.29 16.90 -11.06
N TYR A 378 -2.14 15.97 -10.61
CA TYR A 378 -1.97 15.32 -9.32
C TYR A 378 -0.79 14.34 -9.31
N HIS A 379 -0.46 13.69 -10.44
CA HIS A 379 0.75 12.87 -10.55
C HIS A 379 2.00 13.74 -10.39
N ILE A 380 1.99 14.92 -11.02
CA ILE A 380 3.09 15.89 -10.93
C ILE A 380 3.23 16.38 -9.49
N GLY A 381 2.13 16.74 -8.82
CA GLY A 381 2.15 17.20 -7.42
C GLY A 381 2.69 16.14 -6.45
N LYS A 382 2.29 14.87 -6.61
CA LYS A 382 2.83 13.74 -5.85
C LYS A 382 4.34 13.62 -6.05
N LEU A 383 4.81 13.64 -7.30
CA LEU A 383 6.25 13.57 -7.59
C LEU A 383 7.01 14.80 -7.05
N ALA A 384 6.42 16.00 -7.14
CA ALA A 384 7.03 17.23 -6.62
C ALA A 384 7.28 17.15 -5.12
N ILE A 385 6.33 16.62 -4.34
CA ILE A 385 6.51 16.39 -2.90
C ILE A 385 7.67 15.44 -2.64
N ILE A 386 7.77 14.33 -3.39
CA ILE A 386 8.87 13.37 -3.24
C ILE A 386 10.21 14.05 -3.57
N CYS A 387 10.31 14.68 -4.73
CA CYS A 387 11.50 15.39 -5.19
C CYS A 387 11.97 16.45 -4.20
N ALA A 388 11.07 17.33 -3.76
CA ALA A 388 11.36 18.36 -2.77
C ALA A 388 11.79 17.77 -1.43
N SER A 389 11.19 16.65 -1.01
CA SER A 389 11.51 16.04 0.28
C SER A 389 12.95 15.53 0.36
N TYR A 390 13.55 15.19 -0.78
CA TYR A 390 14.93 14.71 -0.90
C TYR A 390 15.88 15.72 -1.55
N GLY A 391 15.42 16.95 -1.82
CA GLY A 391 16.23 17.98 -2.47
C GLY A 391 16.66 17.64 -3.90
N VAL A 392 15.92 16.78 -4.60
CA VAL A 392 16.21 16.36 -5.98
C VAL A 392 15.33 17.13 -6.95
N SER A 393 15.91 17.81 -7.93
CA SER A 393 15.17 18.69 -8.87
C SER A 393 14.53 17.94 -10.03
N LYS A 394 14.77 16.64 -10.14
CA LYS A 394 14.35 15.81 -11.27
C LYS A 394 13.63 14.57 -10.77
N GLY A 395 12.61 14.13 -11.49
CA GLY A 395 11.90 12.88 -11.22
C GLY A 395 11.19 12.32 -12.44
N ILE A 396 10.67 11.10 -12.32
CA ILE A 396 10.03 10.37 -13.42
C ILE A 396 8.61 9.92 -13.04
N ILE A 397 7.64 10.11 -13.93
CA ILE A 397 6.29 9.54 -13.80
C ILE A 397 6.15 8.45 -14.84
N ILE A 398 5.88 7.21 -14.41
CA ILE A 398 5.64 6.07 -15.29
C ILE A 398 4.14 5.79 -15.27
N ILE A 399 3.49 5.85 -16.44
CA ILE A 399 2.05 5.62 -16.57
C ILE A 399 1.81 4.47 -17.55
N ILE A 400 1.02 3.48 -17.12
CA ILE A 400 0.48 2.45 -18.00
C ILE A 400 -0.97 2.76 -18.35
N TYR A 401 -1.33 2.64 -19.63
CA TYR A 401 -2.66 2.91 -20.18
C TYR A 401 -3.26 1.63 -20.77
N PRO A 402 -3.95 0.79 -19.98
CA PRO A 402 -4.44 -0.50 -20.46
C PRO A 402 -5.46 -0.39 -21.60
N ASN A 403 -6.23 0.69 -21.61
CA ASN A 403 -7.23 0.96 -22.64
C ASN A 403 -6.62 1.42 -23.98
N LEU A 404 -5.29 1.61 -24.03
CA LEU A 404 -4.53 1.98 -25.22
C LEU A 404 -3.52 0.87 -25.56
N ASN A 405 -3.97 -0.39 -25.52
CA ASN A 405 -3.13 -1.57 -25.76
C ASN A 405 -1.88 -1.61 -24.87
N ASP A 406 -2.09 -1.35 -23.56
CA ASP A 406 -1.04 -1.35 -22.53
C ASP A 406 0.13 -0.40 -22.82
N LEU A 407 -0.16 0.71 -23.49
CA LEU A 407 0.80 1.78 -23.74
C LEU A 407 1.46 2.23 -22.43
N ILE A 408 2.79 2.26 -22.41
CA ILE A 408 3.58 2.78 -21.29
C ILE A 408 4.23 4.10 -21.72
N HIS A 409 3.93 5.17 -20.99
CA HIS A 409 4.67 6.43 -21.10
C HIS A 409 5.50 6.68 -19.85
N THR A 410 6.67 7.25 -20.07
CA THR A 410 7.55 7.74 -19.02
C THR A 410 7.76 9.23 -19.25
N PHE A 411 7.49 10.03 -18.22
CA PHE A 411 7.62 11.47 -18.27
C PHE A 411 8.72 11.89 -17.33
N GLU A 412 9.75 12.54 -17.86
CA GLU A 412 10.74 13.22 -17.05
C GLU A 412 10.22 14.60 -16.68
N ILE A 413 10.28 14.94 -15.39
CA ILE A 413 9.86 16.22 -14.84
C ILE A 413 11.05 16.89 -14.17
N ASN A 414 11.33 18.13 -14.57
CA ASN A 414 12.36 18.98 -13.96
C ASN A 414 11.69 20.14 -13.18
N PHE A 415 11.99 20.25 -11.89
CA PHE A 415 11.48 21.23 -10.94
C PHE A 415 12.52 22.33 -10.68
N LYS A 416 12.16 23.59 -10.90
CA LYS A 416 13.12 24.72 -10.82
C LYS A 416 13.34 25.31 -9.42
N ASN A 417 12.38 25.22 -8.49
CA ASN A 417 12.47 25.93 -7.20
C ASN A 417 12.09 25.05 -5.98
N LEU A 418 12.81 23.94 -5.75
CA LEU A 418 12.46 23.00 -4.66
C LEU A 418 12.28 23.63 -3.28
N LYS A 419 13.00 24.72 -2.98
CA LYS A 419 12.93 25.38 -1.66
C LYS A 419 11.54 25.91 -1.35
N GLU A 420 10.84 26.48 -2.32
CA GLU A 420 9.49 26.98 -2.11
C GLU A 420 8.49 25.81 -1.95
N VAL A 421 8.69 24.68 -2.64
CA VAL A 421 7.92 23.44 -2.39
C VAL A 421 8.17 22.93 -0.96
N GLN A 422 9.41 22.93 -0.48
CA GLN A 422 9.75 22.51 0.88
C GLN A 422 9.10 23.41 1.95
N THR A 423 9.12 24.73 1.74
CA THR A 423 8.43 25.70 2.62
C THR A 423 6.94 25.41 2.70
N GLU A 424 6.30 25.15 1.55
CA GLU A 424 4.86 24.84 1.50
C GLU A 424 4.54 23.51 2.19
N ILE A 425 5.34 22.46 1.93
CA ILE A 425 5.20 21.17 2.62
C ILE A 425 5.28 21.37 4.14
N LYS A 426 6.28 22.11 4.62
CA LYS A 426 6.43 22.40 6.05
C LYS A 426 5.23 23.16 6.60
N GLY A 427 4.74 24.17 5.89
CA GLY A 427 3.53 24.91 6.27
C GLY A 427 2.30 24.02 6.40
N ILE A 428 2.10 23.08 5.46
CA ILE A 428 0.99 22.12 5.52
C ILE A 428 1.15 21.16 6.70
N LEU A 429 2.37 20.68 6.97
CA LEU A 429 2.65 19.82 8.12
C LEU A 429 2.37 20.54 9.44
N ASP A 430 2.84 21.78 9.60
CA ASP A 430 2.61 22.59 10.79
C ASP A 430 1.10 22.86 11.00
N GLN A 431 0.36 23.08 9.92
CA GLN A 431 -1.10 23.20 9.97
C GLN A 431 -1.79 21.89 10.34
N LEU A 432 -1.32 20.75 9.83
CA LEU A 432 -1.85 19.43 10.14
C LEU A 432 -1.64 19.08 11.62
N ASP A 433 -0.46 19.34 12.16
CA ASP A 433 -0.16 19.14 13.60
C ASP A 433 -1.11 19.98 14.45
N LYS A 434 -1.22 21.29 14.15
CA LYS A 434 -2.14 22.18 14.86
C LYS A 434 -3.60 21.74 14.76
N ALA A 435 -4.06 21.35 13.57
CA ALA A 435 -5.43 20.90 13.36
C ALA A 435 -5.72 19.55 14.05
N MET A 436 -4.70 18.70 14.24
CA MET A 436 -4.80 17.49 15.04
C MET A 436 -4.95 17.81 16.54
N GLU A 437 -4.17 18.78 17.05
CA GLU A 437 -4.23 19.22 18.44
C GLU A 437 -5.56 19.91 18.79
N ASP A 438 -5.95 20.90 17.98
CA ASP A 438 -7.15 21.72 18.23
C ASP A 438 -8.45 21.03 17.77
N GLY A 439 -8.33 19.99 16.93
CA GLY A 439 -9.45 19.39 16.21
C GLY A 439 -10.07 20.32 15.16
N GLU A 440 -9.48 21.46 14.81
CA GLU A 440 -10.07 22.39 13.84
C GLU A 440 -9.68 22.03 12.40
N PHE A 441 -10.45 21.16 11.74
CA PHE A 441 -10.18 20.79 10.35
C PHE A 441 -10.55 21.88 9.32
N LEU A 442 -11.40 22.85 9.69
CA LEU A 442 -11.81 23.93 8.78
C LEU A 442 -10.68 24.95 8.53
N SER A 443 -9.69 25.00 9.44
CA SER A 443 -8.47 25.79 9.28
C SER A 443 -7.58 25.31 8.13
N LEU A 444 -7.72 24.04 7.73
CA LEU A 444 -6.97 23.42 6.64
C LEU A 444 -7.57 23.74 5.27
N GLU A 445 -6.82 23.51 4.20
CA GLU A 445 -7.34 23.72 2.85
C GLU A 445 -8.36 22.65 2.39
N PRO A 446 -9.38 23.03 1.59
CA PRO A 446 -10.33 22.08 1.01
C PRO A 446 -9.66 21.05 0.08
N CYS A 447 -10.30 19.88 -0.04
CA CYS A 447 -9.95 18.88 -1.05
C CYS A 447 -10.17 19.44 -2.46
N LEU A 448 -9.34 19.04 -3.43
CA LEU A 448 -9.48 19.54 -4.80
C LEU A 448 -10.80 19.16 -5.46
N LYS A 449 -11.21 20.03 -6.40
CA LYS A 449 -12.42 19.86 -7.21
C LYS A 449 -12.50 18.49 -7.89
N PHE A 450 -11.42 17.96 -8.46
CA PHE A 450 -11.49 16.64 -9.12
C PHE A 450 -11.63 15.46 -8.14
N PHE A 451 -11.26 15.63 -6.86
CA PHE A 451 -11.68 14.69 -5.82
C PHE A 451 -13.17 14.85 -5.49
N ASN A 452 -13.84 15.93 -5.90
CA ASN A 452 -15.22 16.26 -5.54
C ASN A 452 -16.22 16.20 -6.72
N ASN A 453 -15.77 15.81 -7.92
CA ASN A 453 -16.53 16.01 -9.18
C ASN A 453 -17.75 15.10 -9.37
N ASP A 454 -17.94 14.05 -8.57
CA ASP A 454 -19.05 13.09 -8.76
C ASP A 454 -20.27 13.37 -7.87
N GLY A 455 -20.36 14.56 -7.24
CA GLY A 455 -21.38 14.84 -6.20
C GLY A 455 -21.24 13.99 -4.93
N LYS A 456 -20.27 13.08 -4.93
CA LYS A 456 -19.84 12.24 -3.82
C LYS A 456 -18.47 12.73 -3.42
N CYS A 457 -18.34 13.14 -2.16
CA CYS A 457 -17.04 13.32 -1.55
C CYS A 457 -16.47 11.91 -1.34
N PRO A 458 -15.29 11.57 -1.87
CA PRO A 458 -14.67 10.25 -1.74
C PRO A 458 -14.14 10.01 -0.32
N LEU A 459 -14.69 10.72 0.67
CA LEU A 459 -14.35 10.67 2.08
C LEU A 459 -15.49 10.09 2.93
N MET A 460 -16.73 10.18 2.44
CA MET A 460 -17.97 9.83 3.16
C MET A 460 -19.06 9.61 2.10
N LYS A 461 -19.77 8.48 2.17
CA LYS A 461 -20.85 8.15 1.20
C LYS A 461 -22.01 9.18 1.19
N PRO A 462 -22.03 10.20 2.08
CA PRO A 462 -22.36 11.57 1.67
C PRO A 462 -21.30 12.60 2.07
N CYS A 463 -21.03 13.57 1.18
CA CYS A 463 -20.25 14.77 1.50
C CYS A 463 -20.97 15.60 2.57
N HIS A 464 -20.61 15.41 3.85
CA HIS A 464 -21.22 16.19 4.93
C HIS A 464 -20.85 17.65 4.82
N SER A 465 -19.67 17.95 4.28
CA SER A 465 -19.22 19.31 4.10
C SER A 465 -20.06 20.16 3.18
N GLY A 466 -21.24 19.79 2.66
CA GLY A 466 -22.01 20.72 1.80
C GLY A 466 -23.39 20.27 1.35
N LYS A 467 -24.19 19.65 2.23
CA LYS A 467 -25.57 19.20 1.92
C LYS A 467 -25.68 18.50 0.54
N ASN A 468 -24.84 17.50 0.26
CA ASN A 468 -24.82 16.77 -1.03
C ASN A 468 -24.37 17.59 -2.27
N LYS A 469 -23.63 18.71 -2.10
CA LYS A 469 -23.08 19.53 -3.21
C LYS A 469 -21.54 19.63 -3.25
N GLY A 470 -20.81 18.72 -2.60
CA GLY A 470 -19.34 18.76 -2.51
C GLY A 470 -18.84 19.57 -1.30
N CYS A 471 -17.51 19.69 -1.15
CA CYS A 471 -16.91 20.42 -0.02
C CYS A 471 -17.30 21.90 -0.01
N ASP A 472 -18.30 22.26 0.79
CA ASP A 472 -18.53 23.62 1.28
C ASP A 472 -17.40 23.95 2.28
N PRO A 473 -16.62 25.01 2.03
CA PRO A 473 -15.60 25.48 2.97
C PRO A 473 -16.16 25.92 4.32
N TYR A 474 -17.48 26.02 4.51
CA TYR A 474 -18.12 26.56 5.71
C TYR A 474 -18.90 25.54 6.57
N TYR A 475 -18.81 24.24 6.28
CA TYR A 475 -19.61 23.24 7.01
C TYR A 475 -18.88 22.58 8.19
N VAL A 476 -19.49 22.68 9.38
CA VAL A 476 -19.13 21.93 10.60
C VAL A 476 -20.09 20.74 10.75
N PRO A 477 -19.62 19.48 10.87
CA PRO A 477 -20.49 18.36 11.21
C PRO A 477 -21.11 18.59 12.58
N VAL A 478 -22.44 18.58 12.62
CA VAL A 478 -23.20 18.56 13.88
C VAL A 478 -22.77 17.31 14.65
N LYS A 479 -22.46 17.49 15.94
CA LYS A 479 -22.02 16.42 16.87
C LYS A 479 -22.78 15.11 16.61
N LEU A 480 -22.04 14.03 16.35
CA LEU A 480 -22.53 12.66 16.38
C LEU A 480 -22.61 12.18 17.83
#